data_AF-A0A846A2I1-F1
#
_entry.id   AF-A0A846A2I1-F1
#
_cell.length_a   1.000
_cell.length_b   1.000
_cell.length_c   1.000
_cell.angle_alpha   90.00
_cell.angle_beta   90.00
_cell.angle_gamma   90.00
#
_symmetry.space_group_name_H-M   'P 1'
#
loop_
_entity.id
_entity.type
_entity.pdbx_description
1 polymer ?
#
loop_
_entity_poly.entity_id
_entity_poly.type
_entity_poly.pdbx_seq_one_letter_code
_entity_poly.pdbx_strand_id
1 'polypeptide(L)'
;QGLPYALALMAILSIHELGHYFAAMVYKVRTTLPYFIPIPFLFLGTLGAFIHIRSPVPNRKALFDIGIAGPLVGLVVTLPILMWGLAHSTVVPLSDSSGILNLESLDPRFSLLLSLLSKWALGSEFVSNTAINLHPVAVAGYVGLVVTAFNLMPVGQLDGGHIVHAMLGQRTGMTIGQITRLLMMLLVFIQPELLLWGIILLFMPVADEPALNDVSELDNWRDLCGIIALLILVTIILPVPGTITKLLTI
;
A
#
# COMPACT_ATOMS: atom_id res chain seq x y z
N GLN A 1 0.54 -2.95 -25.24
CA GLN A 1 1.23 -2.79 -23.93
C GLN A 1 0.27 -2.82 -22.72
N GLY A 2 -1.02 -2.47 -22.87
CA GLY A 2 -1.96 -2.44 -21.74
C GLY A 2 -2.47 -3.78 -21.19
N LEU A 3 -2.55 -4.84 -22.02
CA LEU A 3 -3.02 -6.17 -21.57
C LEU A 3 -2.17 -6.77 -20.42
N PRO A 4 -0.83 -6.88 -20.52
CA PRO A 4 -0.02 -7.45 -19.43
C PRO A 4 -0.10 -6.61 -18.15
N TYR A 5 -0.17 -5.28 -18.27
CA TYR A 5 -0.44 -4.39 -17.13
C TYR A 5 -1.79 -4.69 -16.49
N ALA A 6 -2.87 -4.72 -17.27
CA ALA A 6 -4.22 -4.91 -16.76
C ALA A 6 -4.37 -6.28 -16.08
N LEU A 7 -3.85 -7.35 -16.68
CA LEU A 7 -3.90 -8.69 -16.08
C LEU A 7 -3.13 -8.75 -14.75
N ALA A 8 -1.92 -8.19 -14.70
CA ALA A 8 -1.11 -8.16 -13.50
C ALA A 8 -1.78 -7.33 -12.39
N LEU A 9 -2.30 -6.14 -12.72
CA LEU A 9 -2.97 -5.28 -11.76
C LEU A 9 -4.26 -5.91 -11.22
N MET A 10 -5.09 -6.45 -12.11
CA MET A 10 -6.33 -7.13 -11.72
C MET A 10 -6.03 -8.35 -10.83
N ALA A 11 -4.96 -9.10 -11.10
CA ALA A 11 -4.54 -10.20 -10.25
C ALA A 11 -4.16 -9.72 -8.84
N ILE A 12 -3.32 -8.68 -8.74
CA ILE A 12 -2.90 -8.10 -7.46
C ILE A 12 -4.11 -7.65 -6.64
N LEU A 13 -4.98 -6.83 -7.22
CA LEU A 13 -6.16 -6.29 -6.54
C LEU A 13 -7.16 -7.37 -6.17
N SER A 14 -7.39 -8.34 -7.07
CA SER A 14 -8.30 -9.47 -6.77
C SER A 14 -7.78 -10.28 -5.59
N ILE A 15 -6.49 -10.59 -5.57
CA ILE A 15 -5.89 -11.45 -4.55
C ILE A 15 -5.82 -10.72 -3.19
N HIS A 16 -5.59 -9.40 -3.19
CA HIS A 16 -5.73 -8.56 -1.99
C HIS A 16 -7.13 -8.68 -1.38
N GLU A 17 -8.17 -8.39 -2.17
CA GLU A 17 -9.56 -8.45 -1.67
C GLU A 17 -10.01 -9.86 -1.30
N LEU A 18 -9.54 -10.88 -2.02
CA LEU A 18 -9.77 -12.27 -1.65
C LEU A 18 -9.13 -12.60 -0.29
N GLY A 19 -7.99 -12.01 0.05
CA GLY A 19 -7.38 -12.11 1.38
C GLY A 19 -8.35 -11.67 2.48
N HIS A 20 -8.96 -10.49 2.33
CA HIS A 20 -10.00 -10.03 3.26
C HIS A 20 -11.22 -10.95 3.27
N TYR A 21 -11.69 -11.38 2.10
CA TYR A 21 -12.87 -12.24 1.97
C TYR A 21 -12.70 -13.57 2.72
N PHE A 22 -11.57 -14.24 2.52
CA PHE A 22 -11.29 -15.51 3.19
C PHE A 22 -11.11 -15.33 4.71
N ALA A 23 -10.43 -14.27 5.15
CA ALA A 23 -10.31 -13.96 6.58
C ALA A 23 -11.69 -13.70 7.21
N ALA A 24 -12.55 -12.93 6.56
CA ALA A 24 -13.90 -12.66 7.01
C ALA A 24 -14.74 -13.95 7.09
N MET A 25 -14.57 -14.87 6.13
CA MET A 25 -15.25 -16.16 6.12
C MET A 25 -14.86 -17.02 7.34
N VAL A 26 -13.58 -17.06 7.71
CA VAL A 26 -13.10 -17.78 8.90
C VAL A 26 -13.80 -17.28 10.16
N TYR A 27 -14.01 -15.97 10.27
CA TYR A 27 -14.69 -15.32 11.38
C TYR A 27 -16.21 -15.25 11.26
N LYS A 28 -16.80 -15.86 10.20
CA LYS A 28 -18.24 -15.85 9.91
C LYS A 28 -18.83 -14.43 9.78
N VAL A 29 -18.00 -13.47 9.38
CA VAL A 29 -18.43 -12.11 9.05
C VAL A 29 -19.01 -12.12 7.64
N ARG A 30 -20.22 -11.58 7.46
CA ARG A 30 -20.89 -11.53 6.16
C ARG A 30 -20.26 -10.44 5.31
N THR A 31 -19.75 -10.80 4.13
CA THR A 31 -19.14 -9.87 3.18
C THR A 31 -19.72 -10.07 1.77
N THR A 32 -19.55 -9.08 0.90
CA THR A 32 -19.76 -9.27 -0.54
C THR A 32 -18.59 -9.99 -1.18
N LEU A 33 -18.80 -10.53 -2.38
CA LEU A 33 -17.68 -10.88 -3.25
C LEU A 33 -16.92 -9.61 -3.66
N PRO A 34 -15.61 -9.72 -3.98
CA PRO A 34 -14.85 -8.60 -4.53
C PRO A 34 -15.49 -8.10 -5.82
N TYR A 35 -15.81 -6.81 -5.88
CA TYR A 35 -16.25 -6.16 -7.11
C TYR A 35 -15.34 -4.98 -7.43
N PHE A 36 -15.03 -4.81 -8.71
CA PHE A 36 -14.16 -3.76 -9.20
C PHE A 36 -14.96 -2.49 -9.49
N ILE A 37 -14.42 -1.34 -9.07
CA ILE A 37 -14.98 -0.04 -9.42
C ILE A 37 -14.10 0.56 -10.52
N PRO A 38 -14.50 0.47 -11.80
CA PRO A 38 -13.74 1.06 -12.88
C PRO A 38 -13.83 2.58 -12.81
N ILE A 39 -12.68 3.26 -12.85
CA ILE A 39 -12.62 4.69 -13.13
C ILE A 39 -11.77 4.89 -14.38
N PRO A 40 -12.41 5.10 -15.55
CA PRO A 40 -11.70 5.21 -16.82
C PRO A 40 -10.75 6.42 -16.90
N PHE A 41 -10.98 7.44 -16.07
CA PHE A 41 -10.28 8.73 -16.13
C PHE A 41 -9.03 8.82 -15.25
N LEU A 42 -8.79 7.86 -14.34
CA LEU A 42 -7.56 7.80 -13.55
C LEU A 42 -6.52 6.94 -14.27
N PHE A 43 -5.24 7.30 -14.13
CA PHE A 43 -4.09 6.58 -14.70
C PHE A 43 -4.04 5.08 -14.35
N LEU A 44 -4.68 4.68 -13.24
CA LEU A 44 -4.79 3.28 -12.83
C LEU A 44 -5.78 2.45 -13.67
N GLY A 45 -6.80 3.07 -14.29
CA GLY A 45 -7.92 2.41 -14.97
C GLY A 45 -9.01 1.85 -14.05
N THR A 46 -8.72 1.66 -12.76
CA THR A 46 -9.67 1.24 -11.71
C THR A 46 -9.35 1.96 -10.40
N LEU A 47 -10.34 2.23 -9.55
CA LEU A 47 -10.08 2.68 -8.17
C LEU A 47 -9.55 1.55 -7.27
N GLY A 48 -9.83 0.30 -7.65
CA GLY A 48 -9.55 -0.88 -6.86
C GLY A 48 -10.66 -1.93 -7.01
N ALA A 49 -10.51 -3.00 -6.25
CA ALA A 49 -11.62 -3.87 -5.86
C ALA A 49 -11.90 -3.62 -4.38
N PHE A 50 -13.13 -3.88 -3.94
CA PHE A 50 -13.51 -3.74 -2.53
C PHE A 50 -14.52 -4.82 -2.14
N ILE A 51 -14.41 -5.30 -0.90
CA ILE A 51 -15.44 -6.09 -0.23
C ILE A 51 -16.24 -5.25 0.77
N HIS A 52 -17.57 -5.31 0.71
CA HIS A 52 -18.41 -4.63 1.68
C HIS A 52 -18.74 -5.57 2.85
N ILE A 53 -18.36 -5.17 4.08
CA ILE A 53 -18.72 -5.86 5.32
C ILE A 53 -20.19 -5.55 5.65
N ARG A 54 -21.03 -6.59 5.76
CA ARG A 54 -22.49 -6.50 5.96
C ARG A 54 -22.95 -6.89 7.36
N SER A 55 -22.02 -7.22 8.25
CA SER A 55 -22.33 -7.57 9.63
C SER A 55 -21.22 -7.06 10.55
N PRO A 56 -21.54 -6.65 11.79
CA PRO A 56 -20.54 -6.19 12.75
C PRO A 56 -19.44 -7.23 12.99
N VAL A 57 -18.21 -6.76 13.13
CA VAL A 57 -17.06 -7.61 13.44
C VAL A 57 -17.13 -8.05 14.91
N PRO A 58 -16.94 -9.34 15.22
CA PRO A 58 -17.26 -9.87 16.55
C PRO A 58 -16.31 -9.40 17.66
N ASN A 59 -15.02 -9.24 17.37
CA ASN A 59 -14.00 -8.84 18.34
C ASN A 59 -12.78 -8.21 17.64
N ARG A 60 -11.89 -7.57 18.41
CA ARG A 60 -10.66 -6.94 17.90
C ARG A 60 -9.71 -7.91 17.19
N LYS A 61 -9.69 -9.19 17.57
CA LYS A 61 -8.87 -10.22 16.91
C LYS A 61 -9.33 -10.48 15.47
N ALA A 62 -10.65 -10.57 15.26
CA ALA A 62 -11.24 -10.70 13.94
C ALA A 62 -11.02 -9.43 13.11
N LEU A 63 -11.15 -8.25 13.73
CA LEU A 63 -10.88 -6.97 13.06
C LEU A 63 -9.44 -6.89 12.56
N PHE A 64 -8.47 -7.27 13.40
CA PHE A 64 -7.06 -7.33 13.04
C PHE A 64 -6.79 -8.30 11.89
N ASP A 65 -7.24 -9.55 12.03
CA ASP A 65 -6.94 -10.59 11.06
C ASP A 65 -7.58 -10.30 9.69
N ILE A 66 -8.80 -9.74 9.67
CA ILE A 66 -9.44 -9.29 8.44
C ILE A 66 -8.65 -8.12 7.84
N GLY A 67 -8.29 -7.12 8.65
CA GLY A 67 -7.55 -5.94 8.18
C GLY A 67 -6.17 -6.28 7.60
N ILE A 68 -5.39 -7.16 8.25
CA ILE A 68 -4.04 -7.47 7.79
C ILE A 68 -3.99 -8.46 6.61
N ALA A 69 -5.02 -9.30 6.43
CA ALA A 69 -5.00 -10.37 5.44
C ALA A 69 -4.86 -9.85 4.01
N GLY A 70 -5.60 -8.81 3.64
CA GLY A 70 -5.54 -8.24 2.29
C GLY A 70 -4.15 -7.68 1.96
N PRO A 71 -3.63 -6.70 2.72
CA PRO A 71 -2.31 -6.13 2.49
C PRO A 71 -1.19 -7.17 2.45
N LEU A 72 -1.22 -8.17 3.35
CA LEU A 72 -0.19 -9.20 3.38
C LEU A 72 -0.21 -10.07 2.13
N VAL A 73 -1.38 -10.58 1.75
CA VAL A 73 -1.56 -11.45 0.58
C VAL A 73 -1.33 -10.67 -0.72
N GLY A 74 -1.82 -9.43 -0.79
CA GLY A 74 -1.57 -8.49 -1.88
C GLY A 74 -0.08 -8.22 -2.07
N LEU A 75 0.67 -7.98 -0.98
CA LEU A 75 2.11 -7.75 -1.03
C LEU A 75 2.88 -8.99 -1.49
N VAL A 76 2.51 -10.18 -1.01
CA VAL A 76 3.13 -11.46 -1.41
C VAL A 76 3.01 -11.69 -2.93
N VAL A 77 1.93 -11.24 -3.57
CA VAL A 77 1.76 -11.32 -5.02
C VAL A 77 2.43 -10.15 -5.75
N THR A 78 2.36 -8.95 -5.17
CA THR A 78 2.91 -7.72 -5.75
C THR A 78 4.43 -7.81 -5.89
N LEU A 79 5.14 -8.32 -4.88
CA LEU A 79 6.60 -8.35 -4.87
C LEU A 79 7.19 -9.19 -6.02
N PRO A 80 6.78 -10.45 -6.27
CA PRO A 80 7.26 -11.22 -7.43
C PRO A 80 6.93 -10.57 -8.78
N ILE A 81 5.71 -10.03 -8.94
CA ILE A 81 5.29 -9.36 -10.18
C ILE A 81 6.15 -8.13 -10.44
N LEU A 82 6.36 -7.31 -9.41
CA LEU A 82 7.22 -6.13 -9.49
C LEU A 82 8.67 -6.51 -9.79
N MET A 83 9.23 -7.50 -9.10
CA MET A 83 10.60 -7.97 -9.34
C MET A 83 10.79 -8.47 -10.77
N TRP A 84 9.85 -9.26 -11.28
CA TRP A 84 9.87 -9.72 -12.67
C TRP A 84 9.78 -8.54 -13.64
N GLY A 85 8.91 -7.58 -13.37
CA GLY A 85 8.76 -6.37 -14.19
C GLY A 85 10.02 -5.50 -14.19
N LEU A 86 10.65 -5.30 -13.02
CA LEU A 86 11.88 -4.52 -12.87
C LEU A 86 13.03 -5.17 -13.63
N ALA A 87 13.16 -6.50 -13.59
CA ALA A 87 14.17 -7.23 -14.36
C ALA A 87 14.01 -7.10 -15.90
N HIS A 88 12.83 -6.69 -16.38
CA HIS A 88 12.55 -6.40 -17.80
C HIS A 88 12.44 -4.89 -18.10
N SER A 89 12.70 -4.05 -17.11
CA SER A 89 12.69 -2.59 -17.25
C SER A 89 14.05 -2.09 -17.72
N THR A 90 14.10 -0.90 -18.30
CA THR A 90 15.34 -0.32 -18.81
C THR A 90 15.73 0.92 -18.03
N VAL A 91 17.03 1.10 -17.79
CA VAL A 91 17.56 2.28 -17.12
C VAL A 91 17.70 3.44 -18.10
N VAL A 92 17.28 4.64 -17.69
CA VAL A 92 17.26 5.86 -18.49
C VAL A 92 17.96 6.98 -17.71
N PRO A 93 18.62 7.96 -18.35
CA PRO A 93 19.17 9.11 -17.64
C PRO A 93 18.10 9.88 -16.85
N LEU A 94 18.46 10.34 -15.65
CA LEU A 94 17.58 11.20 -14.84
C LEU A 94 17.35 12.54 -15.57
N SER A 95 16.10 13.00 -15.63
CA SER A 95 15.72 14.27 -16.26
C SER A 95 14.87 15.10 -15.30
N ASP A 96 14.69 16.39 -15.59
CA ASP A 96 13.84 17.29 -14.79
C ASP A 96 12.35 16.87 -14.79
N SER A 97 11.97 15.98 -15.72
CA SER A 97 10.64 15.37 -15.81
C SER A 97 10.52 14.04 -15.05
N SER A 98 11.61 13.53 -14.45
CA SER A 98 11.58 12.32 -13.63
C SER A 98 10.78 12.58 -12.34
N GLY A 99 9.85 11.69 -12.01
CA GLY A 99 8.99 11.88 -10.85
C GLY A 99 8.11 10.66 -10.55
N ILE A 100 7.34 10.73 -9.46
CA ILE A 100 6.55 9.61 -8.92
C ILE A 100 5.48 9.10 -9.90
N LEU A 101 4.99 10.00 -10.77
CA LEU A 101 3.93 9.74 -11.75
C LEU A 101 4.45 9.50 -13.17
N ASN A 102 5.76 9.70 -13.42
CA ASN A 102 6.33 9.51 -14.74
C ASN A 102 6.85 8.08 -14.90
N LEU A 103 6.02 7.22 -15.50
CA LEU A 103 6.32 5.78 -15.64
C LEU A 103 7.48 5.49 -16.61
N GLU A 104 7.73 6.39 -17.55
CA GLU A 104 8.82 6.27 -18.53
C GLU A 104 10.18 6.70 -17.96
N SER A 105 10.17 7.45 -16.85
CA SER A 105 11.36 7.94 -16.16
C SER A 105 11.08 8.06 -14.66
N LEU A 106 10.78 6.92 -14.04
CA LEU A 106 10.48 6.86 -12.61
C LEU A 106 11.78 6.91 -11.81
N ASP A 107 11.90 7.85 -10.88
CA ASP A 107 12.97 7.83 -9.87
C ASP A 107 12.52 6.95 -8.70
N PRO A 108 13.05 5.73 -8.49
CA PRO A 108 12.58 4.86 -7.41
C PRO A 108 13.00 5.34 -6.01
N ARG A 109 13.78 6.41 -5.87
CA ARG A 109 14.33 6.90 -4.60
C ARG A 109 13.30 7.60 -3.70
N PHE A 110 12.12 7.96 -4.21
CA PHE A 110 11.03 8.45 -3.37
C PHE A 110 10.51 7.39 -2.39
N SER A 111 10.82 6.11 -2.62
CA SER A 111 10.40 4.98 -1.79
C SER A 111 11.59 4.09 -1.42
N LEU A 112 11.82 3.88 -0.12
CA LEU A 112 12.90 3.01 0.35
C LEU A 112 12.77 1.59 -0.22
N LEU A 113 11.59 0.98 -0.10
CA LEU A 113 11.34 -0.38 -0.57
C LEU A 113 11.56 -0.49 -2.08
N LEU A 114 11.00 0.45 -2.86
CA LEU A 114 11.15 0.41 -4.32
C LEU A 114 12.62 0.56 -4.75
N SER A 115 13.40 1.42 -4.08
CA SER A 115 14.82 1.56 -4.37
C SER A 115 15.61 0.28 -4.10
N LEU A 116 15.28 -0.45 -3.03
CA LEU A 116 15.96 -1.70 -2.66
C LEU A 116 15.63 -2.79 -3.68
N LEU A 117 14.35 -2.91 -4.06
CA LEU A 117 13.92 -3.86 -5.09
C LEU A 117 14.52 -3.52 -6.45
N SER A 118 14.58 -2.24 -6.80
CA SER A 118 15.19 -1.77 -8.05
C SER A 118 16.68 -2.07 -8.09
N LYS A 119 17.40 -1.79 -6.99
CA LYS A 119 18.83 -2.11 -6.87
C LYS A 119 19.07 -3.62 -6.93
N TRP A 120 18.18 -4.41 -6.34
CA TRP A 120 18.30 -5.87 -6.38
C TRP A 120 18.03 -6.43 -7.78
N ALA A 121 17.04 -5.91 -8.49
CA ALA A 121 16.67 -6.38 -9.84
C ALA A 121 17.66 -5.92 -10.92
N LEU A 122 18.10 -4.66 -10.88
CA LEU A 122 18.93 -4.03 -11.92
C LEU A 122 20.44 -4.04 -11.58
N GLY A 123 20.79 -4.33 -10.33
CA GLY A 123 22.18 -4.50 -9.90
C GLY A 123 23.07 -3.28 -10.16
N SER A 124 24.09 -3.46 -10.99
CA SER A 124 25.07 -2.43 -11.34
C SER A 124 24.57 -1.39 -12.33
N GLU A 125 23.44 -1.63 -13.00
CA GLU A 125 22.87 -0.68 -13.97
C GLU A 125 22.17 0.48 -13.27
N PHE A 126 21.63 0.25 -12.07
CA PHE A 126 21.01 1.30 -11.26
C PHE A 126 22.09 2.04 -10.46
N VAL A 127 22.45 3.22 -10.96
CA VAL A 127 23.53 4.08 -10.44
C VAL A 127 22.98 5.49 -10.15
N SER A 128 23.73 6.27 -9.37
CA SER A 128 23.51 7.70 -9.17
C SER A 128 23.27 8.42 -10.51
N ASN A 129 22.17 9.17 -10.59
CA ASN A 129 21.71 9.92 -11.77
C ASN A 129 21.02 9.10 -12.88
N THR A 130 20.44 7.96 -12.53
CA THR A 130 19.57 7.17 -13.42
C THR A 130 18.15 7.06 -12.88
N ALA A 131 17.18 7.00 -13.79
CA ALA A 131 15.78 6.69 -13.60
C ALA A 131 15.43 5.36 -14.31
N ILE A 132 14.22 4.87 -14.11
CA ILE A 132 13.77 3.59 -14.67
C ILE A 132 12.58 3.82 -15.58
N ASN A 133 12.68 3.37 -16.83
CA ASN A 133 11.53 3.20 -17.70
C ASN A 133 10.89 1.84 -17.39
N LEU A 134 9.74 1.89 -16.72
CA LEU A 134 9.09 0.69 -16.19
C LEU A 134 8.43 -0.11 -17.30
N HIS A 135 8.72 -1.41 -17.32
CA HIS A 135 7.93 -2.37 -18.09
C HIS A 135 6.46 -2.35 -17.59
N PRO A 136 5.43 -2.53 -18.45
CA PRO A 136 4.02 -2.46 -18.04
C PRO A 136 3.64 -3.35 -16.85
N VAL A 137 4.30 -4.50 -16.68
CA VAL A 137 4.10 -5.38 -15.51
C VAL A 137 4.76 -4.80 -14.24
N ALA A 138 5.89 -4.12 -14.38
CA ALA A 138 6.53 -3.39 -13.28
C ALA A 138 5.65 -2.21 -12.83
N VAL A 139 5.00 -1.51 -13.78
CA VAL A 139 4.00 -0.49 -13.47
C VAL A 139 2.86 -1.07 -12.62
N ALA A 140 2.32 -2.23 -13.00
CA ALA A 140 1.27 -2.90 -12.22
C ALA A 140 1.73 -3.26 -10.79
N GLY A 141 2.95 -3.78 -10.65
CA GLY A 141 3.56 -4.06 -9.35
C GLY A 141 3.80 -2.80 -8.51
N TYR A 142 4.26 -1.72 -9.14
CA TYR A 142 4.44 -0.42 -8.49
C TYR A 142 3.10 0.13 -7.98
N VAL A 143 2.08 0.12 -8.84
CA VAL A 143 0.71 0.49 -8.45
C VAL A 143 0.21 -0.39 -7.30
N GLY A 144 0.47 -1.70 -7.33
CA GLY A 144 0.16 -2.63 -6.24
C GLY A 144 0.81 -2.23 -4.91
N LEU A 145 2.08 -1.79 -4.93
CA LEU A 145 2.76 -1.26 -3.74
C LEU A 145 2.10 0.02 -3.23
N VAL A 146 1.74 0.94 -4.13
CA VAL A 146 1.06 2.18 -3.77
C VAL A 146 -0.31 1.90 -3.14
N VAL A 147 -1.09 0.98 -3.72
CA VAL A 147 -2.39 0.56 -3.16
C VAL A 147 -2.21 -0.10 -1.79
N THR A 148 -1.21 -0.97 -1.64
CA THR A 148 -0.90 -1.60 -0.35
C THR A 148 -0.52 -0.56 0.71
N ALA A 149 0.34 0.40 0.35
CA ALA A 149 0.69 1.49 1.26
C ALA A 149 -0.52 2.36 1.60
N PHE A 150 -1.37 2.68 0.63
CA PHE A 150 -2.59 3.43 0.88
C PHE A 150 -3.50 2.70 1.88
N ASN A 151 -3.76 1.42 1.65
CA ASN A 151 -4.59 0.61 2.52
C ASN A 151 -3.96 0.42 3.92
N LEU A 152 -2.64 0.33 4.03
CA LEU A 152 -1.96 0.23 5.32
C LEU A 152 -1.88 1.55 6.11
N MET A 153 -2.30 2.68 5.54
CA MET A 153 -2.32 3.93 6.30
C MET A 153 -3.28 3.82 7.49
N PRO A 154 -2.85 4.20 8.70
CA PRO A 154 -3.64 4.04 9.92
C PRO A 154 -4.73 5.11 10.06
N VAL A 155 -5.68 5.15 9.12
CA VAL A 155 -6.75 6.16 9.05
C VAL A 155 -8.09 5.49 8.77
N GLY A 156 -9.06 5.67 9.66
CA GLY A 156 -10.46 5.36 9.39
C GLY A 156 -10.72 3.91 8.98
N GLN A 157 -11.42 3.77 7.86
CA GLN A 157 -11.87 2.50 7.26
C GLN A 157 -10.80 1.75 6.45
N LEU A 158 -9.58 2.30 6.36
CA LEU A 158 -8.47 1.63 5.70
C LEU A 158 -8.00 0.44 6.55
N ASP A 159 -7.38 -0.53 5.90
CA ASP A 159 -6.86 -1.74 6.55
C ASP A 159 -5.91 -1.41 7.72
N GLY A 160 -5.05 -0.40 7.55
CA GLY A 160 -4.18 0.12 8.59
C GLY A 160 -4.94 0.74 9.76
N GLY A 161 -6.09 1.36 9.49
CA GLY A 161 -7.00 1.88 10.51
C GLY A 161 -7.55 0.75 11.37
N HIS A 162 -8.06 -0.31 10.75
CA HIS A 162 -8.51 -1.53 11.44
C HIS A 162 -7.38 -2.19 12.25
N ILE A 163 -6.15 -2.26 11.71
CA ILE A 163 -4.98 -2.80 12.41
C ILE A 163 -4.68 -1.99 13.67
N VAL A 164 -4.57 -0.67 13.56
CA VAL A 164 -4.22 0.19 14.71
C VAL A 164 -5.35 0.25 15.73
N HIS A 165 -6.59 0.32 15.29
CA HIS A 165 -7.75 0.21 16.18
C HIS A 165 -7.72 -1.13 16.92
N ALA A 166 -7.56 -2.24 16.20
CA ALA A 166 -7.48 -3.53 16.83
C ALA A 166 -6.34 -3.59 17.86
N MET A 167 -5.15 -3.06 17.59
CA MET A 167 -4.02 -3.09 18.54
C MET A 167 -4.20 -2.16 19.75
N LEU A 168 -4.63 -0.91 19.54
CA LEU A 168 -4.54 0.16 20.55
C LEU A 168 -5.90 0.68 21.04
N GLY A 169 -6.99 0.12 20.52
CA GLY A 169 -8.36 0.52 20.80
C GLY A 169 -8.82 1.73 20.00
N GLN A 170 -10.13 1.94 19.94
CA GLN A 170 -10.76 2.93 19.06
C GLN A 170 -10.27 4.37 19.28
N ARG A 171 -10.16 4.81 20.55
CA ARG A 171 -9.74 6.19 20.88
C ARG A 171 -8.33 6.50 20.43
N THR A 172 -7.40 5.57 20.68
CA THR A 172 -6.00 5.72 20.30
C THR A 172 -5.86 5.63 18.79
N GLY A 173 -6.56 4.69 18.14
CA GLY A 173 -6.60 4.57 16.68
C GLY A 173 -7.09 5.84 15.99
N MET A 174 -8.16 6.46 16.51
CA MET A 174 -8.62 7.75 15.97
C MET A 174 -7.58 8.86 16.11
N THR A 175 -6.88 8.93 17.25
CA THR A 175 -5.81 9.92 17.45
C THR A 175 -4.66 9.70 16.46
N ILE A 176 -4.24 8.45 16.27
CA ILE A 176 -3.20 8.08 15.31
C ILE A 176 -3.63 8.41 13.88
N GLY A 177 -4.90 8.19 13.53
CA GLY A 177 -5.42 8.57 12.21
C GLY A 177 -5.42 10.07 11.97
N GLN A 178 -5.74 10.89 12.97
CA GLN A 178 -5.62 12.35 12.86
C GLN A 178 -4.17 12.79 12.67
N ILE A 179 -3.23 12.21 13.43
CA ILE A 179 -1.80 12.49 13.30
C ILE A 179 -1.29 12.09 11.92
N THR A 180 -1.65 10.90 11.45
CA THR A 180 -1.26 10.38 10.13
C THR A 180 -1.75 11.28 9.02
N ARG A 181 -3.01 11.73 9.08
CA ARG A 181 -3.58 12.70 8.14
C ARG A 181 -2.78 14.00 8.11
N LEU A 182 -2.41 14.54 9.27
CA LEU A 182 -1.58 15.75 9.37
C LEU A 182 -0.19 15.52 8.78
N LEU A 183 0.47 14.41 9.13
CA LEU A 183 1.79 14.06 8.61
C LEU A 183 1.77 13.88 7.09
N MET A 184 0.72 13.27 6.54
CA MET A 184 0.53 13.16 5.09
C MET A 184 0.40 14.53 4.43
N MET A 185 -0.37 15.46 5.03
CA MET A 185 -0.45 16.83 4.50
C MET A 185 0.90 17.57 4.57
N LEU A 186 1.72 17.32 5.59
CA LEU A 186 3.07 17.86 5.67
C LEU A 186 3.99 17.23 4.61
N LEU A 187 3.85 15.93 4.35
CA LEU A 187 4.62 15.21 3.34
C LEU A 187 4.34 15.72 1.93
N VAL A 188 3.13 16.20 1.63
CA VAL A 188 2.77 16.80 0.32
C VAL A 188 3.64 18.02 -0.02
N PHE A 189 4.14 18.78 0.97
CA PHE A 189 5.07 19.88 0.71
C PHE A 189 6.45 19.40 0.24
N ILE A 190 6.81 18.16 0.57
CA ILE A 190 8.06 17.51 0.16
C ILE A 190 7.86 16.73 -1.14
N GLN A 191 6.71 16.05 -1.28
CA GLN A 191 6.32 15.21 -2.41
C GLN A 191 4.94 15.64 -2.94
N PRO A 192 4.89 16.67 -3.82
CA PRO A 192 3.62 17.21 -4.33
C PRO A 192 2.74 16.17 -5.03
N GLU A 193 3.32 15.10 -5.58
CA GLU A 193 2.56 14.05 -6.27
C GLU A 193 1.64 13.26 -5.34
N LEU A 194 1.86 13.30 -4.02
CA LEU A 194 1.00 12.67 -3.02
C LEU A 194 -0.24 13.50 -2.67
N LEU A 195 -0.41 14.69 -3.27
CA LEU A 195 -1.52 15.61 -2.99
C LEU A 195 -2.89 14.93 -3.14
N LEU A 196 -3.08 14.14 -4.19
CA LEU A 196 -4.35 13.43 -4.43
C LEU A 196 -4.70 12.53 -3.23
N TRP A 197 -3.73 11.75 -2.75
CA TRP A 197 -3.92 10.88 -1.60
C TRP A 197 -4.13 11.66 -0.30
N GLY A 198 -3.38 12.75 -0.10
CA GLY A 198 -3.58 13.66 1.03
C GLY A 198 -5.00 14.23 1.08
N ILE A 199 -5.56 14.63 -0.07
CA ILE A 199 -6.95 15.10 -0.18
C ILE A 199 -7.94 13.98 0.16
N ILE A 200 -7.76 12.77 -0.38
CA ILE A 200 -8.64 11.64 -0.09
C ILE A 200 -8.68 11.33 1.41
N LEU A 201 -7.51 11.28 2.07
CA LEU A 201 -7.42 11.07 3.52
C LEU A 201 -8.02 12.24 4.32
N LEU A 202 -7.96 13.47 3.79
CA LEU A 202 -8.50 14.64 4.47
C LEU A 202 -10.01 14.52 4.70
N PHE A 203 -10.71 14.02 3.68
CA PHE A 203 -12.17 13.85 3.67
C PHE A 203 -12.63 12.50 4.23
N MET A 204 -11.73 11.54 4.43
CA MET A 204 -12.06 10.25 5.01
C MET A 204 -12.38 10.38 6.51
N PRO A 205 -13.50 9.79 7.00
CA PRO A 205 -13.77 9.71 8.43
C PRO A 205 -12.67 8.94 9.15
N VAL A 206 -12.19 9.50 10.27
CA VAL A 206 -11.13 8.86 11.07
C VAL A 206 -11.71 7.85 12.08
N ALA A 207 -13.00 7.98 12.40
CA ALA A 207 -13.71 7.01 13.21
C ALA A 207 -14.31 5.92 12.32
N ASP A 208 -14.17 4.68 12.75
CA ASP A 208 -14.81 3.52 12.14
C ASP A 208 -15.81 2.84 13.08
N GLU A 209 -16.60 1.88 12.60
CA GLU A 209 -17.53 1.11 13.44
C GLU A 209 -16.77 0.18 14.40
N PRO A 210 -16.99 0.29 15.73
CA PRO A 210 -16.32 -0.57 16.69
C PRO A 210 -16.76 -2.02 16.59
N ALA A 211 -15.82 -2.94 16.84
CA ALA A 211 -16.13 -4.34 17.00
C ALA A 211 -17.10 -4.55 18.18
N LEU A 212 -17.95 -5.59 18.10
CA LEU A 212 -18.95 -5.89 19.14
C LEU A 212 -18.30 -6.09 20.52
N ASN A 213 -17.12 -6.72 20.55
CA ASN A 213 -16.26 -6.77 21.72
C ASN A 213 -14.95 -6.01 21.47
N ASP A 214 -14.93 -4.73 21.86
CA ASP A 214 -13.78 -3.82 21.74
C ASP A 214 -12.88 -3.80 23.00
N VAL A 215 -13.22 -4.59 24.02
CA VAL A 215 -12.49 -4.62 25.30
C VAL A 215 -11.38 -5.68 25.30
N SER A 216 -11.54 -6.75 24.52
CA SER A 216 -10.55 -7.83 24.45
C SER A 216 -9.26 -7.40 23.76
N GLU A 217 -8.13 -7.66 24.42
CA GLU A 217 -6.79 -7.39 23.88
C GLU A 217 -6.38 -8.38 22.77
N LEU A 218 -5.35 -7.99 22.00
CA LEU A 218 -4.70 -8.85 21.01
C LEU A 218 -3.66 -9.74 21.67
N ASP A 219 -3.21 -10.74 20.92
CA ASP A 219 -2.11 -11.60 21.32
C ASP A 219 -0.78 -11.00 20.79
N ASN A 220 0.32 -11.16 21.53
CA ASN A 220 1.63 -10.57 21.21
C ASN A 220 2.10 -10.78 19.76
N TRP A 221 1.76 -11.93 19.15
CA TRP A 221 2.12 -12.21 17.76
C TRP A 221 1.39 -11.30 16.77
N ARG A 222 0.12 -11.00 17.01
CA ARG A 222 -0.65 -10.07 16.17
C ARG A 222 -0.12 -8.66 16.29
N ASP A 223 0.23 -8.23 17.51
CA ASP A 223 0.87 -6.93 17.70
C ASP A 223 2.18 -6.81 16.92
N LEU A 224 3.02 -7.86 16.93
CA LEU A 224 4.22 -7.93 16.12
C LEU A 224 3.90 -7.81 14.61
N CYS A 225 2.92 -8.56 14.12
CA CYS A 225 2.49 -8.49 12.71
C CYS A 225 1.99 -7.09 12.34
N GLY A 226 1.25 -6.42 13.23
CA GLY A 226 0.76 -5.06 13.01
C GLY A 226 1.89 -4.04 12.96
N ILE A 227 2.89 -4.15 13.85
CA ILE A 227 4.10 -3.32 13.80
C ILE A 227 4.86 -3.55 12.49
N ILE A 228 5.01 -4.81 12.04
CA ILE A 228 5.66 -5.11 10.76
C ILE A 228 4.89 -4.49 9.59
N ALA A 229 3.55 -4.56 9.59
CA ALA A 229 2.73 -3.94 8.56
C ALA A 229 2.91 -2.41 8.51
N LEU A 230 2.93 -1.74 9.67
CA LEU A 230 3.20 -0.30 9.75
C LEU A 230 4.65 0.03 9.35
N LEU A 231 5.61 -0.84 9.63
CA LEU A 231 6.97 -0.68 9.16
C LEU A 231 7.05 -0.79 7.63
N ILE A 232 6.36 -1.76 7.04
CA ILE A 232 6.25 -1.90 5.58
C ILE A 232 5.68 -0.62 4.96
N LEU A 233 4.59 -0.08 5.50
CA LEU A 233 4.03 1.21 5.09
C LEU A 233 5.10 2.31 5.05
N VAL A 234 5.83 2.49 6.15
CA VAL A 234 6.87 3.51 6.28
C VAL A 234 7.97 3.30 5.22
N THR A 235 8.38 2.06 4.97
CA THR A 235 9.37 1.77 3.92
C THR A 235 8.87 2.02 2.51
N ILE A 236 7.56 1.96 2.25
CA ILE A 236 7.00 2.27 0.93
C ILE A 236 6.87 3.77 0.74
N ILE A 237 6.39 4.52 1.74
CA ILE A 237 6.08 5.95 1.61
C ILE A 237 7.32 6.84 1.75
N LEU A 238 8.26 6.49 2.65
CA LEU A 238 9.38 7.39 2.91
C LEU A 238 10.49 7.29 1.86
N PRO A 239 11.09 8.44 1.50
CA PRO A 239 12.23 8.46 0.60
C PRO A 239 13.46 7.78 1.21
N VAL A 240 14.33 7.29 0.33
CA VAL A 240 15.58 6.65 0.74
C VAL A 240 16.44 7.65 1.51
N PRO A 241 16.89 7.33 2.75
CA PRO A 241 17.84 8.15 3.47
C PRO A 241 19.16 8.31 2.70
N GLY A 242 19.75 9.50 2.74
CA GLY A 242 21.01 9.79 2.04
C GLY A 242 22.21 8.94 2.46
N THR A 243 22.13 8.25 3.61
CA THR A 243 23.12 7.26 4.04
C THR A 243 23.01 5.95 3.26
N ILE A 244 21.76 5.52 2.99
CA ILE A 244 21.46 4.29 2.24
C ILE A 244 21.75 4.50 0.75
N THR A 245 21.45 5.67 0.19
CA THR A 245 21.79 5.97 -1.22
C THR A 245 23.29 5.85 -1.48
N LYS A 246 24.13 6.41 -0.59
CA LYS A 246 25.58 6.28 -0.65
C LYS A 246 26.05 4.84 -0.52
N LEU A 247 25.47 4.07 0.39
CA LEU A 247 25.81 2.66 0.60
C LEU A 247 25.48 1.80 -0.65
N LEU A 248 24.35 2.09 -1.28
CA LEU A 248 23.85 1.37 -2.46
C LEU A 248 24.38 1.93 -3.79
N THR A 249 25.20 2.99 -3.74
CA THR A 249 25.74 3.71 -4.91
C THR A 249 24.64 4.14 -5.89
N ILE A 250 23.53 4.66 -5.36
CA ILE A 250 22.36 5.14 -6.11
C ILE A 250 22.06 6.59 -5.80
#